data_AF-A0A822GG24-F1
#
_entry.id   AF-A0A822GG24-F1
#
_cell.length_a   1.000
_cell.length_b   1.000
_cell.length_c   1.000
_cell.angle_alpha   90.00
_cell.angle_beta   90.00
_cell.angle_gamma   90.00
#
_symmetry.space_group_name_H-M   'P 1'
#
loop_
_entity.id
_entity.type
_entity.pdbx_description
1 polymer ?
#
loop_
_entity_poly.entity_id
_entity_poly.type
_entity_poly.pdbx_seq_one_letter_code
_entity_poly.pdbx_strand_id
1 'polypeptide(L)'
;MDMDKPLAHYFISSSHNTYLIGSQLTGRASTEMYRQVLLSGCRCIELDVVDSKRKNDEPEIKHRNTPVRSVPFLQVIVAIRQCAFKVSPYPLILSLENHCGPRTQAKMAQYLVDVFGDTLIRQPLKTHPIIENSPLPSPNDLKYKILIKNKKLHQNTNLNINNNYSGQTHFKKKSRTHGCRCIELDVVDSKRKNDEPEIKHRNTPVRSVPFLQVIVAI
;
A
#
# COMPACT_ATOMS: atom_id res chain seq x y z
N MET A 1 19.14 -17.20 -15.37
CA MET A 1 17.68 -17.37 -15.57
C MET A 1 17.22 -16.21 -16.42
N ASP A 2 16.49 -16.48 -17.52
CA ASP A 2 15.85 -15.43 -18.33
C ASP A 2 14.81 -14.72 -17.46
N MET A 3 14.85 -13.39 -17.40
CA MET A 3 13.97 -12.54 -16.57
C MET A 3 13.11 -11.59 -17.42
N ASP A 4 13.02 -11.86 -18.72
CA ASP A 4 12.27 -11.09 -19.70
C ASP A 4 10.96 -11.79 -20.12
N LYS A 5 10.70 -13.01 -19.65
CA LYS A 5 9.36 -13.64 -19.79
C LYS A 5 8.32 -12.90 -18.93
N PRO A 6 7.01 -13.00 -19.27
CA PRO A 6 5.92 -12.44 -18.46
C PRO A 6 5.93 -12.95 -17.02
N LEU A 7 5.54 -12.12 -16.05
CA LEU A 7 5.58 -12.46 -14.61
C LEU A 7 4.88 -13.79 -14.24
N ALA A 8 3.84 -14.19 -14.98
CA ALA A 8 3.12 -15.45 -14.79
C ALA A 8 3.97 -16.72 -15.02
N HIS A 9 5.15 -16.60 -15.63
CA HIS A 9 6.02 -17.72 -15.97
C HIS A 9 6.98 -18.12 -14.84
N TYR A 10 6.93 -17.44 -13.69
CA TYR A 10 7.89 -17.63 -12.61
C TYR A 10 7.21 -18.12 -11.33
N PHE A 11 7.90 -19.02 -10.62
CA PHE A 11 7.60 -19.23 -9.21
C PHE A 11 8.09 -18.05 -8.38
N ILE A 12 7.18 -17.45 -7.60
CA ILE A 12 7.47 -16.29 -6.76
C ILE A 12 7.52 -16.75 -5.30
N SER A 13 8.67 -16.57 -4.66
CA SER A 13 8.83 -16.81 -3.21
C SER A 13 7.86 -15.92 -2.44
N SER A 14 6.93 -16.54 -1.71
CA SER A 14 5.76 -15.88 -1.12
C SER A 14 5.60 -16.24 0.36
N SER A 15 5.16 -15.28 1.18
CA SER A 15 4.93 -15.45 2.61
C SER A 15 3.46 -15.14 2.94
N HIS A 16 2.83 -16.04 3.68
CA HIS A 16 1.46 -15.92 4.19
C HIS A 16 1.48 -15.46 5.65
N ASN A 17 0.57 -14.57 6.02
CA ASN A 17 0.52 -13.91 7.34
C ASN A 17 1.90 -13.45 7.84
N THR A 18 2.62 -12.74 6.98
CA THR A 18 4.03 -12.35 7.17
C THR A 18 4.30 -11.66 8.51
N TYR A 19 3.31 -10.97 9.07
CA TYR A 19 3.42 -10.28 10.35
C TYR A 19 3.48 -11.21 11.57
N LEU A 20 3.04 -12.47 11.47
CA LEU A 20 2.93 -13.36 12.63
C LEU A 20 4.27 -13.99 13.03
N ILE A 21 4.56 -13.92 14.33
CA ILE A 21 5.56 -14.74 15.00
C ILE A 21 4.83 -15.82 15.80
N GLY A 22 5.09 -17.09 15.50
CA GLY A 22 4.50 -18.23 16.19
C GLY A 22 3.20 -18.72 15.53
N SER A 23 2.24 -19.19 16.33
CA SER A 23 1.00 -19.79 15.84
C SER A 23 -0.01 -18.74 15.35
N GLN A 24 -0.97 -19.17 14.51
CA GLN A 24 -2.07 -18.33 14.03
C GLN A 24 -2.99 -17.82 15.17
N LEU A 25 -3.13 -18.58 16.25
CA LEU A 25 -4.08 -18.27 17.33
C LEU A 25 -3.45 -17.54 18.52
N THR A 26 -2.19 -17.85 18.83
CA THR A 26 -1.50 -17.37 20.03
C THR A 26 -0.23 -16.57 19.74
N GLY A 27 0.14 -16.44 18.45
CA GLY A 27 1.30 -15.68 18.02
C GLY A 27 1.18 -14.18 18.25
N ARG A 28 2.21 -13.43 17.86
CA ARG A 28 2.20 -11.96 17.91
C ARG A 28 2.50 -11.34 16.56
N ALA A 29 1.87 -10.21 16.25
CA ALA A 29 2.25 -9.43 15.09
C ALA A 29 3.59 -8.71 15.36
N SER A 30 4.46 -8.65 14.36
CA SER A 30 5.76 -7.97 14.43
C SER A 30 6.14 -7.34 13.10
N THR A 31 6.57 -6.10 13.17
CA THR A 31 7.15 -5.37 12.03
C THR A 31 8.46 -6.02 11.55
N GLU A 32 9.21 -6.66 12.45
CA GLU A 32 10.53 -7.23 12.12
C GLU A 32 10.44 -8.43 11.17
N MET A 33 9.32 -9.16 11.20
CA MET A 33 9.13 -10.31 10.31
C MET A 33 9.14 -9.90 8.83
N TYR A 34 8.60 -8.73 8.50
CA TYR A 34 8.68 -8.20 7.14
C TYR A 34 10.13 -7.94 6.72
N ARG A 35 10.98 -7.44 7.62
CA ARG A 35 12.40 -7.24 7.29
C ARG A 35 13.08 -8.57 7.01
N GLN A 36 12.91 -9.55 7.91
CA GLN A 36 13.55 -10.86 7.79
C GLN A 36 13.11 -11.60 6.52
N VAL A 37 11.82 -11.62 6.23
CA VAL A 37 11.26 -12.28 5.05
C VAL A 37 11.71 -11.60 3.75
N LEU A 38 11.81 -10.27 3.72
CA LEU A 38 12.34 -9.57 2.55
C LEU A 38 13.85 -9.80 2.37
N LEU A 39 14.61 -9.87 3.47
CA LEU A 39 16.04 -10.14 3.45
C LEU A 39 16.38 -11.60 3.10
N SER A 40 15.44 -12.53 3.26
CA SER A 40 15.57 -13.90 2.74
C SER A 40 15.20 -14.06 1.26
N GLY A 41 14.80 -12.96 0.60
CA GLY A 41 14.49 -12.93 -0.83
C GLY A 41 13.02 -13.16 -1.19
N CYS A 42 12.10 -13.21 -0.23
CA CYS A 42 10.66 -13.29 -0.50
C CYS A 42 10.17 -12.07 -1.28
N ARG A 43 9.36 -12.28 -2.32
CA ARG A 43 8.88 -11.24 -3.28
C ARG A 43 7.35 -11.07 -3.29
N CYS A 44 6.62 -11.80 -2.46
CA CYS A 44 5.20 -11.58 -2.22
C CYS A 44 4.90 -11.72 -0.72
N ILE A 45 4.39 -10.67 -0.10
CA ILE A 45 4.12 -10.62 1.34
C ILE A 45 2.69 -10.19 1.61
N GLU A 46 2.13 -10.67 2.71
CA GLU A 46 0.73 -10.46 3.08
C GLU A 46 0.59 -9.48 4.24
N LEU A 47 -0.44 -8.63 4.15
CA LEU A 47 -0.76 -7.60 5.13
C LEU A 47 -2.26 -7.62 5.44
N ASP A 48 -2.63 -8.08 6.64
CA ASP A 48 -4.01 -8.06 7.15
C ASP A 48 -4.29 -6.72 7.81
N VAL A 49 -4.97 -5.82 7.10
CA VAL A 49 -5.09 -4.41 7.54
C VAL A 49 -6.48 -4.12 8.08
N VAL A 50 -6.58 -3.81 9.37
CA VAL A 50 -7.82 -3.49 10.07
C VAL A 50 -7.85 -2.05 10.57
N ASP A 51 -9.06 -1.53 10.82
CA ASP A 51 -9.22 -0.26 11.53
C ASP A 51 -8.68 -0.38 12.97
N SER A 52 -7.88 0.60 13.40
CA SER A 52 -7.46 0.69 14.80
C SER A 52 -8.67 0.89 15.70
N LYS A 53 -8.75 0.09 16.77
CA LYS A 53 -9.77 0.29 17.82
C LYS A 53 -9.45 1.45 18.76
N ARG A 54 -8.23 2.00 18.70
CA ARG A 54 -7.71 2.98 19.66
C ARG A 54 -7.51 4.37 19.05
N LYS A 55 -7.23 4.44 17.75
CA LYS A 55 -6.96 5.69 17.03
C LYS A 55 -7.91 5.80 15.85
N ASN A 56 -8.62 6.92 15.76
CA ASN A 56 -9.56 7.15 14.67
C ASN A 56 -8.83 7.19 13.33
N ASP A 57 -9.39 6.48 12.35
CA ASP A 57 -8.93 6.44 10.96
C ASP A 57 -7.47 5.98 10.77
N GLU A 58 -6.87 5.30 11.75
CA GLU A 58 -5.52 4.74 11.65
C GLU A 58 -5.55 3.24 11.31
N PRO A 59 -4.80 2.80 10.28
CA PRO A 59 -4.68 1.39 9.92
C PRO A 59 -3.68 0.63 10.82
N GLU A 60 -4.05 -0.60 11.18
CA GLU A 60 -3.23 -1.53 11.94
C GLU A 60 -3.12 -2.88 11.24
N ILE A 61 -1.98 -3.56 11.38
CA ILE A 61 -1.82 -4.96 10.95
C ILE A 61 -2.17 -5.90 12.09
N LYS A 62 -3.09 -6.84 11.83
CA LYS A 62 -3.55 -7.79 12.82
C LYS A 62 -4.28 -8.98 12.20
N HIS A 63 -4.04 -10.18 12.76
CA HIS A 63 -4.89 -11.33 12.46
C HIS A 63 -6.28 -11.15 13.06
N ARG A 64 -7.31 -11.15 12.21
CA ARG A 64 -8.69 -10.92 12.63
C ARG A 64 -9.17 -11.95 13.65
N ASN A 65 -10.11 -11.54 14.49
CA ASN A 65 -10.74 -12.39 15.51
C ASN A 65 -9.79 -13.03 16.53
N THR A 66 -8.56 -12.51 16.67
CA THR A 66 -7.62 -12.96 17.70
C THR A 66 -7.35 -11.90 18.77
N PRO A 67 -6.96 -12.31 19.99
CA PRO A 67 -6.52 -11.37 21.03
C PRO A 67 -5.13 -10.78 20.77
N VAL A 68 -4.46 -11.19 19.69
CA VAL A 68 -3.10 -10.79 19.33
C VAL A 68 -2.96 -9.27 19.24
N ARG A 69 -1.84 -8.75 19.75
CA ARG A 69 -1.49 -7.32 19.64
C ARG A 69 -1.23 -6.98 18.17
N SER A 70 -1.84 -5.88 17.72
CA SER A 70 -1.61 -5.30 16.42
C SER A 70 -0.29 -4.53 16.36
N VAL A 71 0.18 -4.26 15.14
CA VAL A 71 1.27 -3.30 14.88
C VAL A 71 0.78 -2.17 13.98
N PRO A 72 1.27 -0.93 14.11
CA PRO A 72 0.87 0.17 13.25
C PRO A 72 1.24 -0.10 11.78
N PHE A 73 0.30 0.14 10.86
CA PHE A 73 0.54 -0.08 9.43
C PHE A 73 1.69 0.77 8.89
N LEU A 74 1.80 2.05 9.28
CA LEU A 74 2.89 2.93 8.85
C LEU A 74 4.27 2.37 9.20
N GLN A 75 4.43 1.79 10.40
CA GLN A 75 5.70 1.18 10.79
C GLN A 75 6.06 -0.02 9.90
N VAL A 76 5.07 -0.82 9.51
CA VAL A 76 5.25 -1.93 8.57
C VAL A 76 5.67 -1.43 7.19
N ILE A 77 5.00 -0.41 6.65
CA ILE A 77 5.34 0.16 5.35
C ILE A 77 6.76 0.76 5.33
N VAL A 78 7.16 1.45 6.40
CA VAL A 78 8.55 1.96 6.55
C VAL A 78 9.57 0.81 6.60
N ALA A 79 9.29 -0.26 7.34
CA ALA A 79 10.17 -1.42 7.40
C ALA A 79 10.31 -2.13 6.04
N ILE A 80 9.21 -2.25 5.29
CA ILE A 80 9.22 -2.78 3.93
C ILE A 80 10.10 -1.91 3.03
N ARG A 81 9.92 -0.59 3.05
CA ARG A 81 10.71 0.35 2.23
C ARG A 81 12.21 0.23 2.46
N GLN A 82 12.63 -0.04 3.70
CA GLN A 82 14.03 -0.22 4.09
C GLN A 82 14.65 -1.51 3.55
N CYS A 83 13.87 -2.55 3.29
CA CYS A 83 14.37 -3.89 2.97
C CYS A 83 13.95 -4.43 1.59
N ALA A 84 12.94 -3.84 0.95
CA ALA A 84 12.29 -4.36 -0.26
C ALA A 84 13.27 -4.81 -1.34
N PHE A 85 14.33 -4.03 -1.59
CA PHE A 85 15.27 -4.27 -2.68
C PHE A 85 16.72 -4.49 -2.25
N LYS A 86 16.97 -4.78 -0.95
CA LYS A 86 18.34 -4.96 -0.44
C LYS A 86 19.04 -6.22 -0.99
N VAL A 87 18.29 -7.29 -1.21
CA VAL A 87 18.83 -8.60 -1.61
C VAL A 87 18.35 -9.07 -2.98
N SER A 88 17.38 -8.37 -3.58
CA SER A 88 16.88 -8.66 -4.92
C SER A 88 16.28 -7.40 -5.54
N PRO A 89 16.63 -7.06 -6.80
CA PRO A 89 16.11 -5.88 -7.49
C PRO A 89 14.72 -6.11 -8.12
N TYR A 90 14.22 -7.34 -8.10
CA TYR A 90 12.97 -7.74 -8.76
C TYR A 90 11.73 -7.27 -7.98
N PRO A 91 10.56 -7.16 -8.64
CA PRO A 91 9.36 -6.58 -8.04
C PRO A 91 8.93 -7.22 -6.73
N LEU A 92 8.33 -6.41 -5.87
CA LEU A 92 7.69 -6.84 -4.63
C LEU A 92 6.17 -6.69 -4.74
N ILE A 93 5.44 -7.75 -4.45
CA ILE A 93 3.98 -7.76 -4.40
C ILE A 93 3.52 -7.66 -2.95
N LEU A 94 2.66 -6.68 -2.65
CA LEU A 94 1.97 -6.56 -1.37
C LEU A 94 0.54 -7.07 -1.54
N SER A 95 0.24 -8.23 -0.95
CA SER A 95 -1.11 -8.78 -0.88
C SER A 95 -1.84 -8.16 0.32
N LEU A 96 -2.71 -7.19 0.06
CA LEU A 96 -3.49 -6.53 1.10
C LEU A 96 -4.80 -7.29 1.35
N GLU A 97 -4.95 -7.86 2.54
CA GLU A 97 -6.25 -8.29 3.05
C GLU A 97 -6.92 -7.11 3.74
N ASN A 98 -7.59 -6.28 2.93
CA ASN A 98 -8.16 -5.01 3.36
C ASN A 98 -9.50 -5.17 4.06
N HIS A 99 -9.54 -4.67 5.29
CA HIS A 99 -10.60 -4.83 6.26
C HIS A 99 -11.00 -3.51 6.92
N CYS A 100 -10.59 -2.41 6.30
CA CYS A 100 -10.69 -1.04 6.81
C CYS A 100 -11.90 -0.29 6.22
N GLY A 101 -12.44 0.66 6.96
CA GLY A 101 -13.42 1.63 6.46
C GLY A 101 -12.82 2.67 5.49
N PRO A 102 -13.64 3.44 4.74
CA PRO A 102 -13.16 4.35 3.70
C PRO A 102 -12.15 5.41 4.14
N ARG A 103 -12.29 5.96 5.37
CA ARG A 103 -11.35 6.97 5.90
C ARG A 103 -9.98 6.36 6.19
N THR A 104 -9.96 5.22 6.86
CA THR A 104 -8.73 4.45 7.10
C THR A 104 -8.09 3.99 5.80
N GLN A 105 -8.87 3.57 4.81
CA GLN A 105 -8.35 3.25 3.46
C GLN A 105 -7.67 4.47 2.82
N ALA A 106 -8.28 5.66 2.88
CA ALA A 106 -7.64 6.87 2.38
C ALA A 106 -6.29 7.13 3.08
N LYS A 107 -6.23 6.90 4.39
CA LYS A 107 -4.98 6.99 5.17
C LYS A 107 -3.95 5.94 4.75
N MET A 108 -4.36 4.70 4.48
CA MET A 108 -3.49 3.65 3.95
C MET A 108 -2.88 4.05 2.60
N ALA A 109 -3.70 4.55 1.66
CA ALA A 109 -3.19 5.02 0.37
C ALA A 109 -2.17 6.14 0.54
N GLN A 110 -2.45 7.09 1.44
CA GLN A 110 -1.52 8.18 1.74
C GLN A 110 -0.17 7.63 2.20
N TYR A 111 -0.15 6.72 3.18
CA TYR A 111 1.09 6.10 3.66
C TYR A 111 1.83 5.32 2.58
N LEU A 112 1.12 4.58 1.73
CA LEU A 112 1.75 3.85 0.61
C LEU A 112 2.42 4.83 -0.36
N VAL A 113 1.73 5.91 -0.73
CA VAL A 113 2.26 6.93 -1.66
C VAL A 113 3.46 7.65 -1.06
N ASP A 114 3.35 8.13 0.18
CA ASP A 114 4.38 8.94 0.82
C ASP A 114 5.67 8.14 1.08
N VAL A 115 5.53 6.90 1.54
CA VAL A 115 6.69 6.09 1.94
C VAL A 115 7.35 5.39 0.75
N PHE A 116 6.57 4.88 -0.20
CA PHE A 116 7.13 4.17 -1.35
C PHE A 116 7.48 5.09 -2.51
N GLY A 117 6.84 6.26 -2.64
CA GLY A 117 7.15 7.24 -3.68
C GLY A 117 7.17 6.61 -5.07
N ASP A 118 8.27 6.81 -5.81
CA ASP A 118 8.42 6.32 -7.19
C ASP A 118 8.59 4.81 -7.33
N THR A 119 8.86 4.10 -6.22
CA THR A 119 8.90 2.63 -6.24
C THR A 119 7.50 2.04 -6.34
N LEU A 120 6.45 2.78 -5.94
CA LEU A 120 5.07 2.32 -6.02
C LEU A 120 4.51 2.47 -7.44
N ILE A 121 4.02 1.36 -8.00
CA ILE A 121 3.27 1.38 -9.24
C ILE A 121 1.83 1.84 -8.97
N ARG A 122 1.46 2.99 -9.53
CA ARG A 122 0.13 3.62 -9.39
C ARG A 122 -0.68 3.65 -10.68
N GLN A 123 -0.02 3.39 -11.81
CA GLN A 123 -0.62 3.38 -13.14
C GLN A 123 -0.05 2.20 -13.93
N PRO A 124 -0.79 1.65 -14.89
CA PRO A 124 -0.26 0.65 -15.82
C PRO A 124 1.02 1.16 -16.51
N LEU A 125 1.95 0.25 -16.81
CA LEU A 125 3.09 0.60 -17.63
C LEU A 125 2.60 0.97 -19.03
N LYS A 126 3.18 2.00 -19.64
CA LYS A 126 2.83 2.41 -21.02
C LYS A 126 3.02 1.28 -22.02
N THR A 127 4.02 0.42 -21.77
CA THR A 127 4.33 -0.77 -22.59
C THR A 127 3.36 -1.94 -22.38
N HIS A 128 2.63 -1.94 -21.26
CA HIS A 128 1.72 -3.02 -20.87
C HIS A 128 0.39 -2.42 -20.38
N PRO A 129 -0.43 -1.87 -21.30
CA PRO A 129 -1.75 -1.38 -20.94
C PRO A 129 -2.63 -2.53 -20.42
N ILE A 130 -3.53 -2.24 -19.49
CA ILE A 130 -4.49 -3.24 -18.96
C ILE A 130 -5.59 -3.45 -20.00
N ILE A 131 -5.34 -4.34 -20.94
CA ILE A 131 -6.31 -4.84 -21.92
C ILE A 131 -6.40 -6.37 -21.81
N GLU A 132 -7.54 -6.93 -22.19
CA GLU A 132 -7.77 -8.36 -22.13
C GLU A 132 -6.71 -9.12 -22.95
N ASN A 133 -6.20 -10.23 -22.41
CA ASN A 133 -5.16 -11.08 -23.01
C ASN A 133 -3.79 -10.42 -23.26
N SER A 134 -3.54 -9.20 -22.77
CA SER A 134 -2.18 -8.65 -22.76
C SER A 134 -1.29 -9.44 -21.79
N PRO A 135 -0.05 -9.81 -22.17
CA PRO A 135 0.88 -10.44 -21.24
C PRO A 135 1.20 -9.49 -20.08
N LEU A 136 1.50 -10.09 -18.92
CA LEU A 136 2.03 -9.35 -17.79
C LEU A 136 3.44 -8.84 -18.10
N PRO A 137 3.85 -7.68 -17.53
CA PRO A 137 5.24 -7.22 -17.62
C PRO A 137 6.21 -8.28 -17.09
N SER A 138 7.44 -8.26 -17.57
CA SER A 138 8.49 -9.13 -17.05
C SER A 138 9.01 -8.66 -15.69
N PRO A 139 9.70 -9.53 -14.92
CA PRO A 139 10.46 -9.09 -13.74
C PRO A 139 11.46 -7.96 -14.04
N ASN A 140 12.08 -7.95 -15.23
CA ASN A 140 12.98 -6.88 -15.65
C ASN A 140 12.27 -5.54 -15.86
N ASP A 141 11.07 -5.53 -16.45
CA ASP A 141 10.25 -4.33 -16.62
C ASP A 141 9.83 -3.69 -15.29
N LEU A 142 9.75 -4.50 -14.24
CA LEU A 142 9.26 -4.13 -12.91
C LEU A 142 10.37 -4.06 -11.85
N LYS A 143 11.65 -3.93 -12.27
CA LYS A 143 12.75 -3.76 -11.31
C LYS A 143 12.52 -2.55 -10.40
N TYR A 144 12.75 -2.78 -9.11
CA TYR A 144 12.57 -1.79 -8.03
C TYR A 144 11.14 -1.27 -7.90
N LYS A 145 10.15 -2.04 -8.36
CA LYS A 145 8.73 -1.69 -8.26
C LYS A 145 8.00 -2.49 -7.20
N ILE A 146 7.11 -1.80 -6.49
CA ILE A 146 6.18 -2.36 -5.51
C ILE A 146 4.79 -2.32 -6.13
N LEU A 147 4.11 -3.47 -6.10
CA LEU A 147 2.77 -3.65 -6.67
C LEU A 147 1.78 -4.01 -5.56
N ILE A 148 0.56 -3.49 -5.67
CA ILE A 148 -0.48 -3.66 -4.66
C ILE A 148 -1.57 -4.60 -5.20
N LYS A 149 -1.60 -5.82 -4.69
CA LYS A 149 -2.72 -6.74 -4.88
C LYS A 149 -3.78 -6.40 -3.82
N ASN A 150 -4.91 -5.85 -4.25
CA ASN A 150 -6.08 -5.58 -3.42
C ASN A 150 -7.36 -5.68 -4.26
N LYS A 151 -8.52 -5.85 -3.61
CA LYS A 151 -9.81 -5.84 -4.31
C LYS A 151 -10.04 -4.47 -4.96
N LYS A 152 -10.23 -4.43 -6.28
CA LYS A 152 -10.77 -3.24 -6.96
C LYS A 152 -12.27 -3.15 -6.70
N LEU A 153 -12.77 -1.96 -6.40
CA LEU A 153 -14.20 -1.70 -6.53
C LEU A 153 -14.53 -1.68 -8.03
N HIS A 154 -15.45 -2.53 -8.46
CA HIS A 154 -16.04 -2.42 -9.79
C HIS A 154 -16.72 -1.05 -9.88
N GLN A 155 -16.16 -0.16 -10.69
CA GLN A 155 -16.93 1.00 -11.14
C GLN A 155 -18.06 0.43 -11.98
N ASN A 156 -19.30 0.48 -11.49
CA ASN A 156 -20.47 0.32 -12.35
C ASN A 156 -20.42 1.48 -13.36
N THR A 157 -19.78 1.26 -14.50
CA THR A 157 -19.78 2.16 -15.64
C THR A 157 -21.17 2.12 -16.28
N ASN A 158 -22.10 2.88 -15.69
CA ASN A 158 -23.25 3.45 -16.38
C ASN A 158 -23.23 4.96 -16.14
N LEU A 159 -22.15 5.60 -16.55
CA LEU A 159 -22.18 7.01 -16.91
C LEU A 159 -22.31 7.06 -18.42
N ASN A 160 -23.56 6.92 -18.90
CA ASN A 160 -23.94 7.40 -20.22
C ASN A 160 -23.66 8.89 -20.26
N ILE A 161 -22.51 9.27 -20.83
CA ILE A 161 -22.28 10.63 -21.30
C ILE A 161 -23.11 10.78 -22.57
N ASN A 162 -24.41 11.01 -22.39
CA ASN A 162 -25.19 11.65 -23.43
C ASN A 162 -25.08 13.15 -23.20
N ASN A 163 -24.24 13.78 -24.02
CA ASN A 163 -24.37 15.20 -24.32
C ASN A 163 -25.79 15.43 -24.82
N ASN A 164 -26.60 16.17 -24.04
CA ASN A 164 -27.44 17.27 -24.52
C ASN A 164 -28.45 17.71 -23.44
N TYR A 165 -28.69 19.03 -23.43
CA TYR A 165 -29.77 19.81 -22.82
C TYR A 165 -29.56 20.48 -21.45
N SER A 166 -29.56 21.81 -21.57
CA SER A 166 -29.90 22.89 -20.65
C SER A 166 -30.95 22.59 -19.58
N GLY A 167 -30.70 23.06 -18.36
CA GLY A 167 -31.72 23.22 -17.32
C GLY A 167 -31.13 23.74 -16.01
N GLN A 168 -31.45 24.99 -15.65
CA GLN A 168 -31.19 25.55 -14.32
C GLN A 168 -31.95 24.75 -13.26
N THR A 169 -31.27 24.33 -12.18
CA THR A 169 -31.90 24.25 -10.85
C THR A 169 -30.88 24.53 -9.74
N HIS A 170 -31.23 25.49 -8.89
CA HIS A 170 -30.58 25.82 -7.63
C HIS A 170 -30.77 24.69 -6.61
N PHE A 171 -29.70 24.20 -5.96
CA PHE A 171 -29.80 23.66 -4.59
C PHE A 171 -28.54 23.96 -3.76
N LYS A 172 -28.79 24.28 -2.49
CA LYS A 172 -27.93 24.99 -1.51
C LYS A 172 -26.55 24.37 -1.25
N LYS A 173 -25.53 25.24 -1.25
CA LYS A 173 -24.25 25.01 -0.56
C LYS A 173 -24.49 24.87 0.95
N LYS A 174 -24.07 23.75 1.56
CA LYS A 174 -23.74 23.69 2.99
C LYS A 174 -22.29 23.26 3.15
N SER A 175 -21.45 24.26 3.27
CA SER A 175 -20.07 24.20 3.71
C SER A 175 -19.98 23.74 5.17
N ARG A 176 -19.25 22.65 5.42
CA ARG A 176 -18.51 22.44 6.68
C ARG A 176 -17.17 21.82 6.33
N THR A 177 -16.20 22.67 6.02
CA THR A 177 -14.78 22.34 5.99
C THR A 177 -14.34 21.92 7.40
N HIS A 178 -13.98 20.66 7.59
CA HIS A 178 -13.12 20.24 8.70
C HIS A 178 -11.87 19.67 8.05
N GLY A 179 -10.87 20.55 7.86
CA GLY A 179 -9.60 20.19 7.24
C GLY A 179 -8.85 19.17 8.09
N CYS A 180 -8.65 17.97 7.53
CA CYS A 180 -7.66 17.04 8.04
C CYS A 180 -6.27 17.51 7.61
N ARG A 181 -5.35 17.67 8.57
CA ARG A 181 -3.94 18.03 8.33
C ARG A 181 -3.11 16.75 8.27
N CYS A 182 -2.16 16.69 7.33
CA CYS A 182 -1.15 15.63 7.29
C CYS A 182 0.20 16.15 7.75
N ILE A 183 1.06 15.19 8.10
CA ILE A 183 2.35 15.35 8.75
C ILE A 183 3.40 14.96 7.71
N GLU A 184 4.34 15.85 7.41
CA GLU A 184 5.50 15.55 6.56
C GLU A 184 6.60 14.90 7.42
N LEU A 185 7.26 13.85 6.92
CA LEU A 185 8.37 13.15 7.59
C LEU A 185 9.67 13.43 6.86
N ASP A 186 10.52 14.29 7.43
CA ASP A 186 11.90 14.48 6.97
C ASP A 186 12.79 13.36 7.55
N VAL A 187 13.31 12.47 6.70
CA VAL A 187 14.36 11.52 7.09
C VAL A 187 15.70 12.26 7.06
N VAL A 188 16.15 12.75 8.21
CA VAL A 188 17.49 13.34 8.34
C VAL A 188 18.53 12.22 8.37
N ASP A 189 19.43 12.19 7.40
CA ASP A 189 20.55 11.25 7.36
C ASP A 189 21.61 11.67 8.39
N SER A 190 21.49 11.12 9.61
CA SER A 190 22.45 11.37 10.70
C SER A 190 23.59 10.36 10.63
N LYS A 191 24.76 10.81 10.15
CA LYS A 191 26.02 10.14 10.46
C LYS A 191 26.35 10.37 11.95
N ARG A 192 25.90 9.47 12.83
CA ARG A 192 26.51 9.18 14.16
C ARG A 192 25.85 7.94 14.81
N LYS A 193 26.66 7.17 15.53
CA LYS A 193 26.33 5.88 16.17
C LYS A 193 25.35 6.06 17.34
N ASN A 194 24.40 5.14 17.45
CA ASN A 194 23.62 4.75 18.64
C ASN A 194 22.52 5.67 19.18
N ASP A 195 21.62 6.22 18.35
CA ASP A 195 20.31 6.71 18.84
C ASP A 195 19.19 6.46 17.81
N GLU A 196 17.98 6.11 18.27
CA GLU A 196 16.78 5.96 17.42
C GLU A 196 16.46 7.28 16.69
N PRO A 197 16.00 7.25 15.42
CA PRO A 197 15.70 8.47 14.68
C PRO A 197 14.46 9.17 15.24
N GLU A 198 14.63 10.41 15.69
CA GLU A 198 13.57 11.28 16.18
C GLU A 198 12.79 11.90 14.99
N ILE A 199 11.47 11.73 14.98
CA ILE A 199 10.57 12.23 13.95
C ILE A 199 10.10 13.65 14.32
N LYS A 200 10.36 14.66 13.47
CA LYS A 200 9.86 16.04 13.64
C LYS A 200 8.75 16.36 12.65
N HIS A 201 7.74 17.13 13.09
CA HIS A 201 6.48 17.38 12.36
C HIS A 201 6.41 18.79 11.76
N ARG A 202 6.00 18.92 10.49
CA ARG A 202 5.65 20.21 9.85
C ARG A 202 4.29 20.12 9.13
N ASN A 203 3.57 21.25 9.08
CA ASN A 203 2.16 21.36 8.63
C ASN A 203 2.03 22.00 7.23
N THR A 204 1.41 21.30 6.27
CA THR A 204 0.97 21.84 4.97
C THR A 204 -0.41 21.28 4.52
N PRO A 205 -1.17 21.96 3.63
CA PRO A 205 -2.51 21.52 3.20
C PRO A 205 -2.47 20.47 2.07
N VAL A 206 -3.39 19.47 2.12
CA VAL A 206 -3.34 18.24 1.30
C VAL A 206 -4.42 18.19 0.21
N ARG A 207 -4.06 17.68 -0.98
CA ARG A 207 -4.99 17.23 -2.03
C ARG A 207 -5.29 15.72 -1.84
N SER A 208 -6.56 15.33 -1.73
CA SER A 208 -6.98 13.95 -1.48
C SER A 208 -6.63 13.00 -2.65
N VAL A 209 -5.85 11.95 -2.40
CA VAL A 209 -5.64 10.85 -3.37
C VAL A 209 -6.62 9.72 -3.05
N PRO A 210 -7.54 9.35 -3.95
CA PRO A 210 -8.47 8.25 -3.70
C PRO A 210 -7.75 6.91 -3.64
N PHE A 211 -8.06 6.07 -2.65
CA PHE A 211 -7.46 4.74 -2.43
C PHE A 211 -7.49 3.83 -3.66
N LEU A 212 -8.49 4.03 -4.53
CA LEU A 212 -8.64 3.32 -5.79
C LEU A 212 -7.49 3.56 -6.79
N GLN A 213 -6.79 4.69 -6.71
CA GLN A 213 -5.66 5.02 -7.60
C GLN A 213 -4.35 4.32 -7.20
N VAL A 214 -4.33 3.62 -6.06
CA VAL A 214 -3.15 2.88 -5.57
C VAL A 214 -3.22 1.39 -5.91
N ILE A 215 -4.39 0.90 -6.33
CA ILE A 215 -4.60 -0.53 -6.63
C ILE A 215 -4.27 -0.80 -8.09
N VAL A 216 -3.08 -1.35 -8.32
CA VAL A 216 -2.75 -1.99 -9.60
C VAL A 216 -2.96 -3.49 -9.43
N ALA A 217 -4.14 -3.94 -9.86
CA ALA A 217 -4.36 -5.36 -10.13
C ALA A 217 -3.47 -5.72 -11.33
N ILE A 218 -2.42 -6.49 -11.06
CA ILE A 218 -1.70 -7.29 -12.06
C ILE A 218 -2.50 -8.57 -12.24
#